data_AF-A0A920W1E3-F1
#
_entry.id   AF-A0A920W1E3-F1
#
_cell.length_a   1.000
_cell.length_b   1.000
_cell.length_c   1.000
_cell.angle_alpha   90.00
_cell.angle_beta   90.00
_cell.angle_gamma   90.00
#
_symmetry.space_group_name_H-M   'P 1'
#
loop_
_entity.id
_entity.type
_entity.pdbx_description
1 polymer ?
#
loop_
_entity_poly.entity_id
_entity_poly.type
_entity_poly.pdbx_seq_one_letter_code
_entity_poly.pdbx_strand_id
1 'polypeptide(L)'
;MLDLVEFTHSEVHGPELSVDEIKDMIKRHGQVFIKPMFKGGVGKKGKSGLLGRVDNISDALKEKERLYFCEHVDGFNKVKSDGVTYEGAVPGDYEVYFSITESTEHRSPVMTVTHHGGVELKS
;
A
#
# COMPACT_ATOMS: atom_id res chain seq x y z
N MET A 1 12.33 0.34 -6.51
CA MET A 1 13.38 0.85 -5.60
C MET A 1 13.82 -0.25 -4.65
N LEU A 2 12.89 -0.94 -3.99
CA LEU A 2 13.21 -2.09 -3.15
C LEU A 2 13.88 -3.22 -3.94
N ASP A 3 13.45 -3.46 -5.19
CA ASP A 3 14.10 -4.44 -6.08
C ASP A 3 15.59 -4.16 -6.33
N LEU A 4 15.97 -2.88 -6.47
CA LEU A 4 17.36 -2.49 -6.77
C LEU A 4 18.33 -2.85 -5.64
N VAL A 5 17.81 -2.99 -4.43
CA VAL A 5 18.58 -3.34 -3.23
C VAL A 5 18.18 -4.72 -2.68
N GLU A 6 17.46 -5.50 -3.49
CA GLU A 6 17.01 -6.86 -3.14
C GLU A 6 16.25 -6.93 -1.79
N PHE A 7 15.58 -5.85 -1.41
CA PHE A 7 14.82 -5.81 -0.18
C PHE A 7 13.52 -6.59 -0.38
N THR A 8 13.26 -7.57 0.48
CA THR A 8 12.06 -8.40 0.39
C THR A 8 10.79 -7.58 0.56
N HIS A 9 9.83 -7.73 -0.35
CA HIS A 9 8.52 -7.11 -0.27
C HIS A 9 7.44 -8.06 -0.80
N SER A 10 6.18 -7.74 -0.52
CA SER A 10 5.00 -8.42 -1.06
C SER A 10 4.96 -8.29 -2.59
N GLU A 11 4.30 -9.24 -3.27
CA GLU A 11 4.02 -9.07 -4.71
C GLU A 11 3.10 -7.86 -4.90
N VAL A 12 3.55 -6.85 -5.65
CA VAL A 12 2.79 -5.63 -5.93
C VAL A 12 2.77 -5.37 -7.43
N HIS A 13 1.58 -5.06 -7.96
CA HIS A 13 1.41 -4.66 -9.34
C HIS A 13 0.53 -3.42 -9.50
N GLY A 14 0.70 -2.77 -10.65
CA GLY A 14 -0.06 -1.58 -11.05
C GLY A 14 -1.47 -1.86 -11.61
N PRO A 15 -2.11 -0.84 -12.21
CA PRO A 15 -3.52 -0.89 -12.61
C PRO A 15 -3.79 -1.76 -13.83
N GLU A 16 -2.74 -2.09 -14.60
CA GLU A 16 -2.77 -2.77 -15.89
C GLU A 16 -2.94 -4.29 -15.80
N LEU A 17 -3.15 -4.84 -14.59
CA LEU A 17 -3.40 -6.27 -14.45
C LEU A 17 -4.65 -6.71 -15.21
N SER A 18 -4.47 -7.74 -16.01
CA SER A 18 -5.54 -8.51 -16.62
C SER A 18 -6.32 -9.31 -15.57
N VAL A 19 -7.52 -9.73 -15.94
CA VAL A 19 -8.39 -10.55 -15.08
C VAL A 19 -7.70 -11.86 -14.66
N ASP A 20 -6.94 -12.49 -15.56
CA ASP A 20 -6.29 -13.76 -15.27
C ASP A 20 -5.08 -13.59 -14.36
N GLU A 21 -4.32 -12.50 -14.49
CA GLU A 21 -3.25 -12.17 -13.55
C GLU A 21 -3.79 -11.90 -12.14
N ILE A 22 -4.95 -11.24 -12.01
CA ILE A 22 -5.60 -11.04 -10.71
C ILE A 22 -6.00 -12.39 -10.09
N LYS A 23 -6.59 -13.30 -10.88
CA LYS A 23 -6.93 -14.65 -10.38
C LYS A 23 -5.69 -15.42 -9.93
N ASP A 24 -4.62 -15.34 -10.70
CA ASP A 24 -3.36 -16.01 -10.36
C ASP A 24 -2.75 -15.45 -9.08
N MET A 25 -2.81 -14.13 -8.90
CA MET A 25 -2.35 -13.47 -7.69
C MET A 25 -3.19 -13.87 -6.46
N ILE A 26 -4.52 -13.93 -6.60
CA ILE A 26 -5.41 -14.46 -5.56
C ILE A 26 -5.06 -15.92 -5.23
N LYS A 27 -4.81 -16.75 -6.24
CA LYS A 27 -4.43 -18.16 -6.04
C LYS A 27 -3.10 -18.30 -5.31
N ARG A 28 -2.11 -17.45 -5.61
CA ARG A 28 -0.79 -17.47 -4.96
C ARG A 28 -0.84 -17.02 -3.50
N HIS A 29 -1.60 -15.96 -3.20
CA HIS A 29 -1.56 -15.29 -1.91
C HIS A 29 -2.78 -15.53 -1.01
N GLY A 30 -3.83 -16.18 -1.54
CA GLY A 30 -5.12 -16.40 -0.86
C GLY A 30 -5.97 -15.13 -0.69
N GLN A 31 -5.33 -13.97 -0.55
CA GLN A 31 -5.96 -12.67 -0.46
C GLN A 31 -5.12 -11.63 -1.20
N VAL A 32 -5.81 -10.66 -1.82
CA VAL A 32 -5.22 -9.50 -2.49
C VAL A 32 -5.81 -8.23 -1.90
N PHE A 33 -4.93 -7.27 -1.65
CA PHE A 33 -5.27 -5.91 -1.27
C PHE A 33 -5.34 -5.02 -2.51
N ILE A 34 -6.42 -4.26 -2.64
CA ILE A 34 -6.61 -3.28 -3.73
C ILE A 34 -6.56 -1.89 -3.11
N LYS A 35 -5.61 -1.06 -3.57
CA LYS A 35 -5.35 0.27 -3.00
C LYS A 35 -5.36 1.34 -4.10
N PRO A 36 -6.03 2.50 -3.90
CA PRO A 36 -6.01 3.56 -4.89
C PRO A 36 -4.64 4.24 -4.99
N MET A 37 -4.27 4.55 -6.22
CA MET A 37 -3.06 5.33 -6.54
C MET A 37 -3.41 6.81 -6.66
N PHE A 38 -2.78 7.63 -5.84
CA PHE A 38 -2.88 9.09 -5.91
C PHE A 38 -1.53 9.68 -6.30
N LYS A 39 -1.54 10.75 -7.09
CA LYS A 39 -0.35 11.54 -7.40
C LYS A 39 0.03 12.39 -6.18
N GLY A 40 1.33 12.56 -5.90
CA GLY A 40 1.81 13.50 -4.89
C GLY A 40 2.00 13.00 -3.46
N GLY A 41 2.11 11.68 -3.23
CA GLY A 41 2.53 11.17 -1.91
C GLY A 41 1.45 11.21 -0.82
N VAL A 42 0.20 10.91 -1.18
CA VAL A 42 -0.96 10.93 -0.27
C VAL A 42 -0.92 9.80 0.76
N GLY A 43 -1.01 10.15 2.04
CA GLY A 43 -0.97 9.23 3.18
C GLY A 43 -2.34 8.68 3.64
N LYS A 44 -2.37 8.01 4.79
CA LYS A 44 -3.58 7.62 5.59
C LYS A 44 -4.70 6.81 4.91
N LYS A 45 -4.48 6.28 3.71
CA LYS A 45 -5.46 5.53 2.90
C LYS A 45 -6.22 4.43 3.66
N GLY A 46 -5.52 3.64 4.49
CA GLY A 46 -6.12 2.53 5.24
C GLY A 46 -7.20 2.96 6.25
N LYS A 47 -7.04 4.12 6.90
CA LYS A 47 -8.01 4.63 7.89
C LYS A 47 -9.23 5.31 7.24
N SER A 48 -9.19 5.53 5.91
CA SER A 48 -10.23 6.24 5.16
C SER A 48 -11.17 5.32 4.38
N GLY A 49 -11.11 4.00 4.60
CA GLY A 49 -11.91 3.03 3.82
C GLY A 49 -11.40 2.83 2.39
N LEU A 50 -10.18 3.30 2.10
CA LEU A 50 -9.53 3.23 0.78
C LEU A 50 -8.62 2.00 0.68
N LEU A 51 -9.11 0.86 1.18
CA LEU A 51 -8.47 -0.44 1.09
C LEU A 51 -9.52 -1.49 0.79
N GLY A 52 -9.43 -2.11 -0.39
CA GLY A 52 -10.16 -3.33 -0.71
C GLY A 52 -9.39 -4.55 -0.21
N ARG A 53 -10.10 -5.53 0.34
CA ARG A 53 -9.56 -6.85 0.72
C ARG A 53 -10.41 -7.91 0.06
N VAL A 54 -9.82 -8.70 -0.84
CA VAL A 54 -10.57 -9.63 -1.68
C VAL A 54 -9.84 -10.97 -1.80
N ASP A 55 -10.60 -12.04 -1.94
CA ASP A 55 -10.12 -13.41 -2.15
C ASP A 55 -10.74 -14.06 -3.39
N ASN A 56 -11.49 -13.28 -4.17
CA ASN A 56 -12.17 -13.74 -5.37
C ASN A 56 -12.22 -12.65 -6.44
N ILE A 57 -12.32 -13.07 -7.70
CA ILE A 57 -12.25 -12.16 -8.84
C ILE A 57 -13.45 -11.21 -8.94
N SER A 58 -14.65 -11.64 -8.50
CA SER A 58 -15.84 -10.80 -8.60
C SER A 58 -15.71 -9.56 -7.73
N ASP A 59 -15.28 -9.76 -6.48
CA ASP A 59 -15.10 -8.66 -5.55
C ASP A 59 -13.85 -7.83 -5.88
N ALA A 60 -12.80 -8.45 -6.45
CA ALA A 60 -11.64 -7.73 -6.95
C ALA A 60 -12.02 -6.69 -8.02
N LEU A 61 -12.90 -7.05 -8.96
CA LEU A 61 -13.36 -6.13 -10.01
C LEU A 61 -14.25 -5.01 -9.45
N LYS A 62 -15.13 -5.32 -8.47
CA LYS A 62 -15.94 -4.30 -7.79
C LYS A 62 -15.06 -3.30 -7.04
N GLU A 63 -14.05 -3.78 -6.32
CA GLU A 63 -13.11 -2.93 -5.59
C GLU A 63 -12.22 -2.13 -6.54
N LYS A 64 -11.79 -2.70 -7.68
CA LYS A 64 -11.11 -1.95 -8.75
C LYS A 64 -11.96 -0.77 -9.17
N GLU A 65 -13.23 -0.99 -9.53
CA GLU A 65 -14.14 0.07 -9.98
C GLU A 65 -14.36 1.14 -8.90
N ARG A 66 -14.66 0.72 -7.66
CA ARG A 66 -14.89 1.62 -6.53
C ARG A 66 -13.69 2.52 -6.25
N LEU A 67 -12.49 1.98 -6.37
CA LEU A 67 -11.26 2.66 -5.97
C LEU A 67 -10.54 3.38 -7.12
N TYR A 68 -10.82 3.05 -8.39
CA TYR A 68 -10.04 3.58 -9.52
C TYR A 68 -10.07 5.11 -9.61
N PHE A 69 -11.24 5.72 -9.40
CA PHE A 69 -11.48 7.16 -9.49
C PHE A 69 -11.98 7.79 -8.20
N CYS A 70 -11.76 7.13 -7.07
CA CYS A 70 -12.17 7.64 -5.76
C CYS A 70 -11.49 8.99 -5.45
N GLU A 71 -12.22 9.85 -4.75
CA GLU A 71 -11.69 11.11 -4.24
C GLU A 71 -11.33 10.96 -2.76
N HIS A 72 -10.26 11.64 -2.35
CA HIS A 72 -9.81 11.68 -0.97
C HIS A 72 -9.44 13.11 -0.58
N VAL A 73 -9.65 13.46 0.68
CA VAL A 73 -9.24 14.74 1.25
C VAL A 73 -8.04 14.48 2.16
N ASP A 74 -6.89 14.99 1.76
CA ASP A 74 -5.64 14.91 2.50
C ASP A 74 -5.21 16.32 2.93
N GLY A 75 -5.46 16.65 4.20
CA GLY A 75 -5.33 18.01 4.72
C GLY A 75 -6.26 18.98 3.99
N PHE A 76 -5.68 19.95 3.28
CA PHE A 76 -6.43 20.94 2.48
C PHE A 76 -6.56 20.53 1.01
N ASN A 77 -5.98 19.41 0.59
CA ASN A 77 -5.96 18.99 -0.79
C ASN A 77 -7.07 17.96 -1.05
N LYS A 78 -7.88 18.21 -2.09
CA LYS A 78 -8.75 17.19 -2.66
C LYS A 78 -8.01 16.50 -3.79
N VAL A 79 -7.77 15.21 -3.64
CA VAL A 79 -7.04 14.38 -4.61
C VAL A 79 -7.98 13.34 -5.20
N LYS A 80 -7.72 12.96 -6.45
CA LYS A 80 -8.46 11.90 -7.15
C LYS A 80 -7.48 10.81 -7.55
N SER A 81 -7.88 9.57 -7.37
CA SER A 81 -7.08 8.44 -7.82
C SER A 81 -7.12 8.31 -9.34
N ASP A 82 -6.04 7.76 -9.90
CA ASP A 82 -5.87 7.51 -11.34
C ASP A 82 -5.42 6.06 -11.54
N GLY A 83 -6.15 5.14 -10.90
CA GLY A 83 -5.85 3.72 -10.89
C GLY A 83 -5.74 3.10 -9.50
N VAL A 84 -5.46 1.80 -9.50
CA VAL A 84 -5.28 0.98 -8.30
C VAL A 84 -3.98 0.18 -8.38
N THR A 85 -3.52 -0.25 -7.22
CA THR A 85 -2.48 -1.28 -7.06
C THR A 85 -3.11 -2.54 -6.50
N TYR A 86 -2.54 -3.68 -6.87
CA TYR A 86 -2.84 -4.99 -6.31
C TYR A 86 -1.63 -5.42 -5.50
N GLU A 87 -1.85 -5.86 -4.27
CA GLU A 87 -0.79 -6.33 -3.37
C GLU A 87 -1.18 -7.67 -2.75
N GLY A 88 -0.30 -8.66 -2.86
CA GLY A 88 -0.51 -9.99 -2.28
C GLY A 88 -0.45 -9.91 -0.76
N ALA A 89 -1.42 -10.55 -0.08
CA ALA A 89 -1.37 -10.64 1.36
C ALA A 89 -0.19 -11.50 1.83
N VAL A 90 0.50 -11.03 2.87
CA VAL A 90 1.59 -11.76 3.52
C VAL A 90 1.16 -12.05 4.96
N PRO A 91 1.28 -13.30 5.44
CA PRO A 91 1.06 -13.61 6.85
C PRO A 91 2.04 -12.81 7.72
N GLY A 92 1.54 -12.17 8.77
CA GLY A 92 2.36 -11.42 9.70
C GLY A 92 1.83 -11.55 11.13
N ASP A 93 2.65 -12.13 12.01
CA ASP A 93 2.36 -12.21 13.44
C ASP A 93 2.76 -10.92 14.19
N TYR A 94 3.71 -10.18 13.61
CA TYR A 94 4.29 -8.98 14.20
C TYR A 94 4.45 -7.90 13.13
N GLU A 95 4.21 -6.65 13.53
CA GLU A 95 4.44 -5.48 12.70
C GLU A 95 5.49 -4.60 13.37
N VAL A 96 6.49 -4.18 12.60
CA VAL A 96 7.55 -3.27 13.07
C VAL A 96 7.54 -2.00 12.24
N TYR A 97 8.00 -0.90 12.82
CA TYR A 97 8.32 0.30 12.07
C TYR A 97 9.82 0.39 11.83
N PHE A 98 10.19 0.74 10.60
CA PHE A 98 11.55 0.99 10.17
C PHE A 98 11.59 2.26 9.32
N SER A 99 12.54 3.15 9.60
CA SER A 99 12.85 4.29 8.73
C SER A 99 14.32 4.65 8.74
N ILE A 100 14.76 5.27 7.65
CA ILE A 100 16.05 5.95 7.55
C ILE A 100 15.75 7.40 7.17
N THR A 101 16.22 8.35 7.98
CA THR A 101 15.96 9.79 7.80
C THR A 101 17.20 10.61 8.11
N GLU A 102 17.34 11.78 7.49
CA GLU A 102 18.39 12.74 7.86
C GLU A 102 18.07 13.38 9.22
N SER A 103 19.05 13.39 10.14
CA SER A 103 18.94 14.10 11.41
C SER A 103 19.74 15.40 11.37
N THR A 104 19.09 16.52 11.66
CA THR A 104 19.76 17.82 11.80
C THR A 104 20.53 17.95 13.11
N GLU A 105 20.12 17.23 14.14
CA GLU A 105 20.78 17.18 15.45
C GLU A 105 22.11 16.45 15.35
N HIS A 106 22.12 15.25 14.78
CA HIS A 106 23.33 14.43 14.64
C HIS A 106 24.11 14.75 13.35
N ARG A 107 23.50 15.50 12.42
CA ARG A 107 24.05 15.83 11.09
C ARG A 107 24.49 14.57 10.33
N SER A 108 23.66 13.53 10.43
CA SER A 108 23.89 12.23 9.81
C SER A 108 22.56 11.52 9.51
N PRO A 109 22.57 10.50 8.64
CA PRO A 109 21.47 9.57 8.54
C PRO A 109 21.24 8.87 9.88
N VAL A 110 19.97 8.71 10.26
CA VAL A 110 19.54 8.00 11.46
C VAL A 110 18.55 6.92 11.05
N MET A 111 18.76 5.72 11.60
CA MET A 111 17.85 4.59 11.47
C MET A 111 16.97 4.51 12.71
N THR A 112 15.65 4.46 12.53
CA THR A 112 14.67 4.26 13.61
C THR A 112 14.00 2.90 13.46
N VAL A 113 14.01 2.09 14.52
CA VAL A 113 13.36 0.78 14.56
C VAL A 113 12.55 0.64 15.84
N THR A 114 11.28 0.22 15.73
CA THR A 114 10.43 -0.06 16.89
C THR A 114 9.45 -1.20 16.62
N HIS A 115 9.07 -1.91 17.69
CA HIS A 115 8.04 -2.95 17.67
C HIS A 115 6.61 -2.39 17.57
N HIS A 116 6.46 -1.06 17.59
CA HIS A 116 5.19 -0.38 17.35
C HIS A 116 4.98 -0.14 15.84
N GLY A 117 4.84 -1.22 15.06
CA GLY A 117 4.40 -1.13 13.67
C GLY A 117 2.93 -0.74 13.54
N GLY A 118 2.51 -0.30 12.35
CA GLY A 118 1.10 -0.02 12.03
C GLY A 118 0.48 1.21 12.72
N VAL A 119 1.20 1.85 13.64
CA VAL A 119 0.74 3.04 14.37
C VAL A 119 1.36 4.32 13.81
N GLU A 120 0.66 5.43 13.99
CA GLU A 120 1.16 6.76 13.63
C GLU A 120 2.25 7.15 14.64
N LEU A 121 3.50 7.11 14.21
CA LEU A 121 4.62 7.62 14.98
C LEU A 121 4.66 9.14 14.85
N LYS A 122 4.70 9.83 15.99
CA LYS A 122 4.98 11.25 16.04
C LYS A 122 6.50 11.42 16.05
N SER A 123 7.04 12.04 15.02
CA SER A 123 8.38 12.63 15.06
C SER A 123 8.37 13.87 15.94
#